data_AF-D3UGM3-F1
#
_entry.id   AF-D3UGM3-F1
#
_cell.length_a   1.000
_cell.length_b   1.000
_cell.length_c   1.000
_cell.angle_alpha   90.00
_cell.angle_beta   90.00
_cell.angle_gamma   90.00
#
_symmetry.space_group_name_H-M   'P 1'
#
loop_
_entity.id
_entity.type
_entity.pdbx_description
1 polymer ?
#
loop_
_entity_poly.entity_id
_entity_poly.type
_entity_poly.pdbx_seq_one_letter_code
_entity_poly.pdbx_strand_id
1 'polypeptide(L)' 'MKWHDQLKIAILQKDSKQCYELITKVPTEELTETEELLSARELIAQGIELLKQERQEVQDQMLQIKLAQKFLK' A
#
# COMPACT_ATOMS: atom_id res chain seq x y z
N MET A 1 -12.65 14.93 1.58
CA MET A 1 -11.93 14.21 2.65
C MET A 1 -10.46 14.61 2.57
N LYS A 2 -9.77 14.80 3.70
CA LYS A 2 -8.33 15.11 3.68
C LYS A 2 -7.56 13.88 3.18
N TRP A 3 -6.39 14.09 2.56
CA TRP A 3 -5.53 13.00 2.07
C TRP A 3 -5.24 11.94 3.16
N HIS A 4 -5.03 12.37 4.41
CA HIS A 4 -4.87 11.49 5.57
C HIS A 4 -6.01 10.50 5.76
N ASP A 5 -7.26 10.98 5.68
CA ASP A 5 -8.44 10.16 5.86
C ASP A 5 -8.55 9.12 4.74
N GLN A 6 -8.24 9.53 3.51
CA GLN A 6 -8.26 8.65 2.35
C GLN A 6 -7.20 7.55 2.47
N LEU A 7 -5.99 7.89 2.91
CA LEU A 7 -4.92 6.90 3.09
C LEU A 7 -5.27 5.92 4.21
N LYS A 8 -5.83 6.42 5.31
CA LYS A 8 -6.30 5.57 6.41
C LYS A 8 -7.41 4.61 5.97
N ILE A 9 -8.40 5.09 5.20
CA ILE A 9 -9.47 4.25 4.65
C ILE A 9 -8.89 3.19 3.72
N ALA A 10 -7.99 3.58 2.80
CA ALA A 10 -7.37 2.65 1.86
C ALA A 10 -6.61 1.53 2.59
N ILE A 11 -5.86 1.87 3.65
CA ILE A 11 -5.15 0.88 4.49
C ILE A 11 -6.15 -0.06 5.17
N LEU A 12 -7.22 0.47 5.78
CA LEU A 12 -8.23 -0.33 6.48
C LEU A 12 -9.00 -1.27 5.53
N GLN A 13 -9.23 -0.83 4.30
CA GLN A 13 -9.89 -1.63 3.26
C GLN A 13 -8.92 -2.61 2.57
N LYS A 14 -7.63 -2.57 2.91
CA LYS A 14 -6.56 -3.29 2.21
C LYS A 14 -6.55 -2.99 0.70
N ASP A 15 -6.97 -1.80 0.32
CA ASP A 15 -6.89 -1.33 -1.07
C ASP A 15 -5.46 -0.87 -1.36
N SER A 16 -4.65 -1.83 -1.78
CA SER A 16 -3.24 -1.64 -2.12
C SER A 16 -3.05 -0.64 -3.25
N LYS A 17 -3.92 -0.66 -4.26
CA LYS A 17 -3.86 0.24 -5.41
C LYS A 17 -4.09 1.69 -4.96
N GLN A 18 -5.13 1.92 -4.19
CA GLN A 18 -5.42 3.25 -3.66
C GLN A 18 -4.33 3.72 -2.68
N CYS A 19 -3.80 2.82 -1.84
CA CYS A 19 -2.65 3.12 -0.98
C CYS A 19 -1.44 3.59 -1.80
N TYR A 20 -1.09 2.87 -2.86
CA TYR A 20 0.03 3.22 -3.74
C TYR A 20 -0.17 4.60 -4.39
N GLU A 21 -1.36 4.86 -4.93
CA GLU A 21 -1.66 6.15 -5.55
C GLU A 21 -1.56 7.31 -4.56
N LEU A 22 -2.01 7.12 -3.32
CA LEU A 22 -1.95 8.14 -2.27
C LEU A 22 -0.53 8.35 -1.73
N ILE A 23 0.27 7.28 -1.58
CA ILE A 23 1.67 7.36 -1.11
C ILE A 23 2.58 7.99 -2.18
N THR A 24 2.31 7.77 -3.46
CA THR A 24 3.11 8.40 -4.53
C THR A 24 2.77 9.87 -4.75
N LYS A 25 1.61 10.32 -4.26
CA LYS A 25 1.12 11.70 -4.37
C LYS A 25 0.91 12.34 -3.00
N VAL A 26 1.90 12.24 -2.13
CA VAL A 26 1.85 12.92 -0.82
C VAL A 26 1.75 14.44 -1.02
N PRO A 27 0.75 15.12 -0.44
CA PRO A 27 0.62 16.56 -0.56
C PRO A 27 1.58 17.26 0.41
N THR A 28 2.88 17.27 0.09
CA THR A 28 3.93 17.81 0.99
C THR A 28 3.76 19.29 1.32
N GLU A 29 3.09 20.05 0.44
CA GLU A 29 2.82 21.48 0.65
C GLU A 29 1.66 21.73 1.62
N GLU A 30 0.76 20.75 1.80
CA GLU A 30 -0.39 20.85 2.72
C GLU A 30 -0.04 20.34 4.12
N LEU A 31 1.04 19.55 4.27
CA LEU A 31 1.49 18.96 5.52
C LEU A 31 2.47 19.89 6.24
N THR A 32 1.95 20.95 6.86
CA THR A 32 2.79 21.97 7.51
C THR A 32 2.97 21.74 9.01
N GLU A 33 2.01 21.10 9.66
CA GLU A 33 2.05 20.87 11.10
C GLU A 33 2.85 19.61 11.44
N THR A 34 3.65 19.68 12.51
CA THR A 34 4.52 18.55 12.92
C THR A 34 3.71 17.30 13.26
N GLU A 35 2.53 17.45 13.86
CA GLU A 35 1.64 16.32 14.17
C GLU A 35 1.09 15.67 12.89
N GLU A 36 0.67 16.47 11.90
CA GLU A 36 0.21 15.97 10.60
C GLU A 36 1.33 15.23 9.86
N LEU A 37 2.57 15.75 9.91
CA LEU A 37 3.75 15.10 9.34
C LEU A 37 4.09 13.76 10.01
N LEU A 38 4.02 13.70 11.34
CA LEU A 38 4.26 12.46 12.08
C LEU A 38 3.20 11.41 11.74
N SER A 39 1.93 11.81 11.70
CA SER A 39 0.83 10.93 11.32
C SER A 39 0.97 10.46 9.87
N ALA A 40 1.34 11.36 8.95
CA ALA A 40 1.55 11.00 7.53
C ALA A 40 2.66 9.95 7.39
N ARG A 41 3.78 10.14 8.11
CA ARG A 41 4.89 9.18 8.13
C ARG A 41 4.44 7.80 8.60
N GLU A 42 3.65 7.74 9.66
CA GLU A 42 3.15 6.48 10.19
C GLU A 42 2.20 5.78 9.22
N LEU A 43 1.25 6.52 8.63
CA LEU A 43 0.34 5.96 7.63
C LEU A 43 1.07 5.47 6.38
N ILE A 44 2.06 6.22 5.89
CA ILE A 44 2.89 5.79 4.76
C ILE A 44 3.64 4.51 5.11
N ALA A 45 4.21 4.40 6.31
CA ALA A 45 4.89 3.18 6.74
C ALA A 45 3.94 1.97 6.76
N GLN A 46 2.73 2.14 7.28
CA GLN A 46 1.70 1.09 7.27
C GLN A 46 1.28 0.70 5.85
N GLY A 47 1.06 1.67 4.96
CA GLY A 47 0.72 1.39 3.56
C GLY A 47 1.87 0.73 2.77
N ILE A 48 3.12 1.08 3.05
CA ILE A 48 4.29 0.37 2.48
C ILE A 48 4.31 -1.08 2.93
N GLU A 49 4.00 -1.36 4.20
CA GLU A 49 3.95 -2.73 4.71
C GLU A 49 2.83 -3.54 4.05
N LEU A 50 1.65 -2.94 3.86
CA LEU A 50 0.55 -3.55 3.10
C LEU A 50 0.99 -3.92 1.67
N LEU A 51 1.67 -2.99 0.96
CA LEU A 51 2.17 -3.22 -0.40
C LEU A 51 3.22 -4.34 -0.46
N LYS A 52 4.07 -4.48 0.57
CA LYS A 52 5.04 -5.57 0.66
C LYS A 52 4.37 -6.92 0.84
N GLN A 53 3.33 -6.98 1.68
CA GLN A 53 2.54 -8.18 1.92
C GLN A 53 1.87 -8.65 0.62
N GLU A 54 1.16 -7.76 -0.07
CA GLU A 54 0.53 -8.10 -1.35
C GLU A 54 1.54 -8.57 -2.40
N ARG A 55 2.71 -7.92 -2.48
CA ARG A 55 3.78 -8.37 -3.38
C ARG A 55 4.22 -9.80 -3.07
N GLN A 56 4.33 -10.17 -1.79
CA GLN A 56 4.70 -11.53 -1.40
C GLN A 56 3.60 -12.53 -1.79
N GLU A 57 2.33 -12.21 -1.53
CA GLU A 57 1.20 -13.04 -1.93
C GLU A 57 1.17 -13.30 -3.44
N VAL A 58 1.39 -12.26 -4.25
CA VAL A 58 1.48 -12.38 -5.70
C VAL A 58 2.66 -13.27 -6.12
N GLN A 59 3.82 -13.16 -5.47
CA GLN A 59 4.96 -14.03 -5.76
C GLN A 59 4.65 -15.50 -5.49
N ASP A 60 3.99 -15.79 -4.38
CA ASP A 60 3.59 -17.15 -4.01
C ASP A 60 2.58 -17.73 -5.01
N GLN A 61 1.58 -16.93 -5.41
CA GLN A 61 0.61 -17.30 -6.44
C GLN A 61 1.30 -17.58 -7.79
N MET A 62 2.25 -16.73 -8.21
CA MET A 62 3.00 -16.98 -9.44
C MET A 62 3.83 -18.27 -9.38
N LEU A 63 4.41 -18.60 -8.23
CA LEU A 63 5.13 -19.85 -8.04
C LEU A 63 4.20 -21.05 -8.22
N GLN A 64 3.01 -21.02 -7.60
CA GLN A 64 2.00 -22.06 -7.76
C GLN A 64 1.58 -22.23 -9.23
N ILE A 65 1.32 -21.13 -9.93
CA ILE A 65 0.98 -21.14 -11.37
C ILE A 65 2.11 -21.78 -12.19
N LYS A 66 3.37 -21.43 -11.94
CA LYS A 66 4.52 -22.03 -12.65
C LYS A 66 4.64 -23.52 -12.41
N LEU A 67 4.37 -24.00 -11.20
CA LEU A 67 4.39 -25.43 -10.88
C LEU A 67 3.25 -26.17 -11.59
N ALA A 68 2.04 -25.60 -11.59
CA ALA A 68 0.90 -26.15 -12.32
C ALA A 68 1.17 -26.22 -13.83
N GLN A 69 1.72 -25.16 -14.42
CA GLN A 69 2.11 -25.13 -15.83
C GLN A 69 3.18 -26.18 -16.17
N LYS A 70 4.16 -26.41 -15.28
CA LYS A 70 5.15 -27.47 -15.44
C LYS A 70 4.53 -28.87 -15.39
N PHE A 71 3.51 -29.08 -14.56
CA PHE A 71 2.81 -30.36 -14.47
C PHE A 71 1.98 -30.66 -15.72
N LEU A 72 1.37 -29.63 -16.32
CA LEU A 72 0.54 -29.78 -17.52
C LEU A 72 1.34 -29.96 -18.82
N LYS A 73 2.66 -29.80 -18.79
CA LYS A 73 3.56 -29.92 -19.95
C LYS A 73 4.27 -31.27 -19.96
#